data_AF-A0A966BL10-F1
#
_entry.id   AF-A0A966BL10-F1
#
_cell.length_a   1.000
_cell.length_b   1.000
_cell.length_c   1.000
_cell.angle_alpha   90.00
_cell.angle_beta   90.00
_cell.angle_gamma   90.00
#
_symmetry.space_group_name_H-M   'P 1'
#
loop_
_entity.id
_entity.type
_entity.pdbx_description
1 polymer ?
#
loop_
_entity_poly.entity_id
_entity_poly.type
_entity_poly.pdbx_seq_one_letter_code
_entity_poly.pdbx_strand_id
1 'polypeptide(L)'
;GRLDMHVRVLADGVPRFDSVTPKGFRGELWVAIIPQSFSVQIHDKTPLTQLRLFTADTRFSNLDLEVAMKNGLVFEYKTEKQLSYSDLVTNDQDGTVVLTALVEEGLCGYECIAKPEQVLDIATVGGYEPADFFRPLIIEDGALRLQRDKFYILSGAESVRILPTLASEMVPMDERSGDFRSHYAGFLDPGWGYGKDGEGKGRPFTLEVRPFEDLVVRSGQPIAKIRFERMSEIPDIHYDVKQSNYLVQFGPKLGKQFKTV
;
A
#
# COMPACT_ATOMS: atom_id res chain seq x y z
N GLY A 1 -0.12 6.98 5.18
CA GLY A 1 -0.30 5.53 5.38
C GLY A 1 -0.58 5.23 6.82
N ARG A 2 0.25 4.41 7.47
CA ARG A 2 0.06 3.84 8.82
C ARG A 2 -0.27 4.77 9.99
N LEU A 3 -0.01 6.07 9.87
CA LEU A 3 -0.39 7.07 10.89
C LEU A 3 -1.72 7.76 10.60
N ASP A 4 -2.47 7.26 9.62
CA ASP A 4 -3.74 7.83 9.17
C ASP A 4 -3.69 9.33 8.89
N MET A 5 -2.62 9.73 8.19
CA MET A 5 -2.39 11.11 7.80
C MET A 5 -2.53 11.24 6.29
N HIS A 6 -3.47 12.09 5.88
CA HIS A 6 -3.74 12.43 4.50
C HIS A 6 -2.77 13.53 4.06
N VAL A 7 -1.99 13.23 3.04
CA VAL A 7 -0.95 14.11 2.51
C VAL A 7 -1.23 14.28 1.02
N ARG A 8 -1.47 15.51 0.58
CA ARG A 8 -1.75 15.84 -0.83
C ARG A 8 -0.76 16.86 -1.34
N VAL A 9 -0.17 16.60 -2.50
CA VAL A 9 0.67 17.56 -3.21
C VAL A 9 -0.22 18.51 -4.00
N LEU A 10 0.03 19.82 -3.87
CA LEU A 10 -0.53 20.85 -4.72
C LEU A 10 0.59 21.45 -5.57
N ALA A 11 0.25 21.85 -6.79
CA ALA A 11 1.14 22.54 -7.70
C ALA A 11 0.45 23.79 -8.24
N ASP A 12 1.17 24.91 -8.32
CA ASP A 12 0.62 26.20 -8.75
C ASP A 12 -0.06 26.09 -10.12
N GLY A 13 -1.30 26.57 -10.21
CA GLY A 13 -2.06 26.54 -11.47
C GLY A 13 -2.52 25.14 -11.92
N VAL A 14 -2.31 24.10 -11.12
CA VAL A 14 -2.78 22.73 -11.41
C VAL A 14 -4.10 22.46 -10.68
N PRO A 15 -5.19 22.11 -11.39
CA PRO A 15 -6.53 21.96 -10.79
C PRO A 15 -6.75 20.62 -10.07
N ARG A 16 -5.71 19.81 -9.87
CA ARG A 16 -5.79 18.47 -9.28
C ARG A 16 -4.68 18.27 -8.26
N PHE A 17 -5.01 17.59 -7.16
CA PHE A 17 -4.03 17.08 -6.22
C PHE A 17 -3.17 15.97 -6.83
N ASP A 18 -1.98 15.77 -6.27
CA ASP A 18 -1.06 14.66 -6.57
C ASP A 18 -0.70 14.54 -8.06
N SER A 19 -0.74 15.67 -8.77
CA SER A 19 -0.40 15.78 -10.18
C SER A 19 0.46 17.01 -10.41
N VAL A 20 1.62 16.82 -11.03
CA VAL A 20 2.50 17.94 -11.44
C VAL A 20 2.47 18.00 -12.96
N THR A 21 1.62 18.88 -13.48
CA THR A 21 1.35 19.01 -14.93
C THR A 21 1.34 20.49 -15.32
N PRO A 22 1.58 20.85 -16.60
CA PRO A 22 1.95 19.98 -17.72
C PRO A 22 3.42 19.50 -17.65
N LYS A 23 3.85 18.70 -18.64
CA LYS A 23 5.27 18.36 -18.83
C LYS A 23 6.12 19.64 -18.87
N GLY A 24 7.20 19.66 -18.09
CA GLY A 24 8.06 20.84 -17.95
C GLY A 24 7.52 21.91 -17.00
N PHE A 25 6.63 21.54 -16.07
CA PHE A 25 6.11 22.39 -15.01
C PHE A 25 7.20 23.25 -14.34
N ARG A 26 6.87 24.52 -14.11
CA ARG A 26 7.69 25.49 -13.37
C ARG A 26 6.77 26.26 -12.43
N GLY A 27 6.99 26.11 -11.14
CA GLY A 27 6.17 26.72 -10.10
C GLY A 27 6.50 26.11 -8.75
N GLU A 28 5.80 26.55 -7.71
CA GLU A 28 5.96 26.03 -6.37
C GLU A 28 5.14 24.75 -6.17
N LEU A 29 5.63 23.90 -5.27
CA LEU A 29 4.93 22.72 -4.80
C LEU A 29 4.62 22.91 -3.32
N TRP A 30 3.39 22.56 -2.96
CA TRP A 30 2.88 22.65 -1.61
C TRP A 30 2.37 21.28 -1.16
N VAL A 31 2.24 21.11 0.15
CA VAL A 31 1.69 19.89 0.73
C VAL A 31 0.59 20.25 1.71
N ALA A 32 -0.63 19.75 1.47
CA ALA A 32 -1.69 19.76 2.46
C ALA A 32 -1.57 18.51 3.34
N ILE A 33 -1.57 18.72 4.65
CA ILE A 33 -1.38 17.65 5.65
C ILE A 33 -2.60 17.65 6.57
N ILE A 34 -3.33 16.54 6.61
CA ILE A 34 -4.57 16.38 7.38
C ILE A 34 -4.50 15.07 8.16
N PRO A 35 -4.15 15.09 9.46
CA PRO A 35 -4.29 13.91 10.32
C PRO A 35 -5.78 13.58 10.51
N GLN A 36 -6.14 12.29 10.44
CA GLN A 36 -7.55 11.85 10.50
C GLN A 36 -7.90 11.20 11.85
N SER A 37 -7.10 10.26 12.35
CA SER A 37 -7.42 9.51 13.58
C SER A 37 -6.92 10.17 14.87
N PHE A 38 -5.72 10.75 14.86
CA PHE A 38 -5.06 11.31 16.04
C PHE A 38 -4.08 12.41 15.62
N SER A 39 -3.69 13.25 16.57
CA SER A 39 -2.78 14.36 16.30
C SER A 39 -1.37 13.85 16.01
N VAL A 40 -0.74 14.38 14.97
CA VAL A 40 0.63 14.03 14.57
C VAL A 40 1.51 15.27 14.68
N GLN A 41 2.55 15.19 15.50
CA GLN A 41 3.59 16.20 15.53
C GLN A 41 4.57 15.93 14.39
N ILE A 42 4.79 16.95 13.56
CA ILE A 42 5.69 16.94 12.42
C ILE A 42 6.80 17.96 12.62
N HIS A 43 7.96 17.71 12.01
CA HIS A 43 9.13 18.59 12.11
C HIS A 43 9.56 19.08 10.73
N ASP A 44 10.32 20.17 10.70
CA ASP A 44 10.95 20.64 9.47
C ASP A 44 11.73 19.50 8.78
N LYS A 45 11.66 19.47 7.45
CA LYS A 45 12.29 18.44 6.58
C LYS A 45 11.82 17.00 6.83
N THR A 46 10.73 16.77 7.54
CA THR A 46 10.14 15.43 7.65
C THR A 46 9.61 14.98 6.28
N PRO A 47 10.09 13.86 5.72
CA PRO A 47 9.57 13.35 4.44
C PRO A 47 8.17 12.75 4.65
N LEU A 48 7.17 13.35 3.99
CA LEU A 48 5.76 12.93 4.10
C LEU A 48 5.16 12.42 2.79
N THR A 49 5.74 12.80 1.66
CA THR A 49 5.28 12.42 0.32
C THR A 49 6.48 12.23 -0.62
N GLN A 50 6.20 11.72 -1.81
CA GLN A 50 7.18 11.35 -2.82
C GLN A 50 6.61 11.63 -4.21
N LEU A 51 7.50 11.85 -5.19
CA LEU A 51 7.16 12.16 -6.57
C LEU A 51 7.81 11.14 -7.51
N ARG A 52 7.05 10.64 -8.48
CA ARG A 52 7.57 9.86 -9.60
C ARG A 52 7.56 10.72 -10.87
N LEU A 53 8.64 10.68 -11.64
CA LEU A 53 8.81 11.45 -12.87
C LEU A 53 8.67 10.54 -14.08
N PHE A 54 8.02 11.07 -15.13
CA PHE A 54 7.69 10.31 -16.33
C PHE A 54 8.12 11.06 -17.58
N THR A 55 8.62 10.31 -18.57
CA THR A 55 8.95 10.83 -19.91
C THR A 55 8.00 10.31 -20.98
N ALA A 56 7.28 9.22 -20.70
CA ALA A 56 6.27 8.58 -21.55
C ALA A 56 5.27 7.80 -20.68
N ASP A 57 4.20 7.31 -21.30
CA ASP A 57 3.27 6.35 -20.70
C ASP A 57 3.81 4.93 -20.90
N THR A 58 4.17 4.27 -19.79
CA THR A 58 4.78 2.92 -19.80
C THR A 58 3.95 1.91 -19.01
N ARG A 59 2.66 2.20 -18.81
CA ARG A 59 1.73 1.32 -18.11
C ARG A 59 1.56 0.01 -18.86
N PHE A 60 1.42 -1.08 -18.09
CA PHE A 60 1.18 -2.40 -18.64
C PHE A 60 -0.16 -2.48 -19.37
N SER A 61 -0.15 -3.14 -20.53
CA SER A 61 -1.35 -3.73 -21.11
C SER A 61 -1.70 -5.05 -20.41
N ASN A 62 -2.87 -5.61 -20.73
CA ASN A 62 -3.25 -6.93 -20.23
C ASN A 62 -2.24 -8.03 -20.65
N LEU A 63 -1.72 -7.96 -21.87
CA LEU A 63 -0.72 -8.90 -22.36
C LEU A 63 0.62 -8.77 -21.61
N ASP A 64 1.05 -7.54 -21.33
CA ASP A 64 2.26 -7.30 -20.53
C ASP A 64 2.14 -7.93 -19.15
N LEU A 65 0.97 -7.78 -18.51
CA LEU A 65 0.70 -8.37 -17.21
C LEU A 65 0.71 -9.90 -17.26
N GLU A 66 0.03 -10.52 -18.23
CA GLU A 66 0.01 -11.98 -18.36
C GLU A 66 1.42 -12.57 -18.50
N VAL A 67 2.25 -11.94 -19.33
CA VAL A 67 3.66 -12.34 -19.51
C VAL A 67 4.44 -12.14 -18.22
N ALA A 68 4.28 -11.02 -17.52
CA ALA A 68 4.97 -10.77 -16.26
C ALA A 68 4.55 -11.76 -15.16
N MET A 69 3.27 -12.11 -15.06
CA MET A 69 2.78 -13.11 -14.10
C MET A 69 3.36 -14.49 -14.36
N LYS A 70 3.53 -14.91 -15.62
CA LYS A 70 4.24 -16.16 -15.98
C LYS A 70 5.70 -16.15 -15.51
N ASN A 71 6.30 -14.98 -15.36
CA ASN A 71 7.67 -14.79 -14.86
C ASN A 71 7.74 -14.52 -13.34
N GLY A 72 6.66 -14.79 -12.60
CA GLY A 72 6.61 -14.68 -11.15
C GLY A 72 6.47 -13.24 -10.67
N LEU A 73 5.34 -12.61 -10.98
CA LEU A 73 4.99 -11.27 -10.48
C LEU A 73 4.19 -11.34 -9.17
N VAL A 74 3.35 -12.37 -9.03
CA VAL A 74 2.42 -12.55 -7.91
C VAL A 74 2.49 -13.98 -7.41
N PHE A 75 2.45 -14.14 -6.10
CA PHE A 75 2.53 -15.42 -5.40
C PHE A 75 1.44 -15.48 -4.34
N GLU A 76 0.98 -16.69 -4.01
CA GLU A 76 0.20 -16.90 -2.79
C GLU A 76 1.13 -16.74 -1.59
N TYR A 77 0.73 -15.94 -0.60
CA TYR A 77 1.61 -15.60 0.53
C TYR A 77 2.07 -16.82 1.33
N LYS A 78 1.20 -17.80 1.60
CA LYS A 78 1.51 -18.92 2.50
C LYS A 78 2.35 -20.01 1.84
N THR A 79 1.93 -20.45 0.66
CA THR A 79 2.62 -21.56 -0.02
C THR A 79 3.75 -21.09 -0.93
N GLU A 80 3.90 -19.78 -1.12
CA GLU A 80 4.81 -19.17 -2.10
C GLU A 80 4.56 -19.68 -3.53
N LYS A 81 3.38 -20.26 -3.78
CA LYS A 81 2.98 -20.74 -5.10
C LYS A 81 2.83 -19.54 -6.01
N GLN A 82 3.54 -19.56 -7.14
CA GLN A 82 3.36 -18.56 -8.18
C GLN A 82 1.93 -18.62 -8.73
N LEU A 83 1.29 -17.45 -8.80
CA LEU A 83 -0.03 -17.30 -9.39
C LEU A 83 0.09 -16.96 -10.87
N SER A 84 -0.73 -17.61 -11.68
CA SER A 84 -1.01 -17.21 -13.05
C SER A 84 -2.14 -16.18 -13.10
N TYR A 85 -2.30 -15.53 -14.26
CA TYR A 85 -3.39 -14.57 -14.45
C TYR A 85 -4.78 -15.18 -14.20
N SER A 86 -4.98 -16.46 -14.54
CA SER A 86 -6.23 -17.19 -14.29
C SER A 86 -6.45 -17.60 -12.83
N ASP A 87 -5.42 -17.55 -11.98
CA ASP A 87 -5.56 -17.85 -10.55
C ASP A 87 -6.08 -16.64 -9.75
N LEU A 88 -6.08 -15.43 -10.33
CA LEU A 88 -6.58 -14.23 -9.65
C LEU A 88 -8.10 -14.31 -9.46
N VAL A 89 -8.57 -13.97 -8.26
CA VAL A 89 -10.01 -14.00 -7.90
C VAL A 89 -10.85 -13.11 -8.82
N THR A 90 -10.29 -11.95 -9.19
CA THR A 90 -10.92 -11.04 -10.14
C THR A 90 -9.86 -10.40 -11.04
N ASN A 91 -10.28 -10.03 -12.24
CA ASN A 91 -9.47 -9.28 -13.17
C ASN A 91 -10.33 -8.32 -13.98
N ASP A 92 -9.83 -7.08 -14.13
CA ASP A 92 -10.53 -6.01 -14.84
C ASP A 92 -10.07 -5.88 -16.30
N GLN A 93 -9.14 -6.75 -16.74
CA GLN A 93 -8.55 -6.79 -18.09
C GLN A 93 -7.86 -5.49 -18.54
N ASP A 94 -7.36 -4.70 -17.60
CA ASP A 94 -6.75 -3.40 -17.83
C ASP A 94 -5.25 -3.34 -17.45
N GLY A 95 -4.59 -4.50 -17.38
CA GLY A 95 -3.16 -4.58 -17.02
C GLY A 95 -2.88 -4.35 -15.53
N THR A 96 -3.90 -4.50 -14.67
CA THR A 96 -3.78 -4.36 -13.22
C THR A 96 -4.00 -5.70 -12.49
N VAL A 97 -3.50 -5.78 -11.26
CA VAL A 97 -3.75 -6.91 -10.36
C VAL A 97 -4.65 -6.44 -9.23
N VAL A 98 -5.75 -7.16 -9.02
CA VAL A 98 -6.59 -7.00 -7.84
C VAL A 98 -6.12 -7.96 -6.76
N LEU A 99 -5.85 -7.41 -5.58
CA LEU A 99 -5.40 -8.10 -4.38
C LEU A 99 -6.57 -8.31 -3.44
N THR A 100 -6.51 -9.37 -2.64
CA THR A 100 -7.56 -9.76 -1.71
C THR A 100 -7.11 -9.62 -0.25
N ALA A 101 -8.07 -9.42 0.65
CA ALA A 101 -7.79 -9.29 2.07
C ALA A 101 -7.36 -10.63 2.67
N LEU A 102 -6.30 -10.63 3.48
CA LEU A 102 -5.92 -11.76 4.30
C LEU A 102 -6.86 -11.85 5.51
N VAL A 103 -7.70 -12.89 5.53
CA VAL A 103 -8.58 -13.20 6.66
C VAL A 103 -8.05 -14.45 7.35
N GLU A 104 -7.13 -14.24 8.28
CA GLU A 104 -6.51 -15.27 9.11
C GLU A 104 -6.22 -14.79 10.53
N GLU A 105 -6.53 -15.62 11.52
CA GLU A 105 -6.40 -15.26 12.93
C GLU A 105 -4.99 -14.83 13.29
N GLY A 106 -4.88 -13.71 14.02
CA GLY A 106 -3.61 -13.09 14.39
C GLY A 106 -2.85 -12.39 13.24
N LEU A 107 -3.28 -12.51 11.98
CA LEU A 107 -2.60 -11.92 10.81
C LEU A 107 -3.45 -10.94 10.00
N CYS A 108 -4.72 -10.75 10.37
CA CYS A 108 -5.66 -9.89 9.64
C CYS A 108 -5.27 -8.42 9.61
N GLY A 109 -4.98 -7.85 10.78
CA GLY A 109 -4.86 -6.40 10.89
C GLY A 109 -5.01 -5.83 12.28
N TYR A 110 -5.05 -4.50 12.30
CA TYR A 110 -5.30 -3.67 13.46
C TYR A 110 -6.41 -2.67 13.18
N GLU A 111 -7.25 -2.41 14.18
CA GLU A 111 -8.16 -1.27 14.25
C GLU A 111 -7.48 -0.15 15.03
N CYS A 112 -7.55 1.08 14.53
CA CYS A 112 -7.15 2.26 15.27
C CYS A 112 -8.18 2.58 16.37
N ILE A 113 -7.71 2.60 17.61
CA ILE A 113 -8.49 2.96 18.80
C ILE A 113 -8.02 4.28 19.41
N ALA A 114 -7.05 4.93 18.78
CA ALA A 114 -6.51 6.21 19.22
C ALA A 114 -7.58 7.30 19.22
N LYS A 115 -7.42 8.26 20.13
CA LYS A 115 -8.28 9.44 20.26
C LYS A 115 -7.64 10.66 19.60
N PRO A 116 -8.44 11.63 19.12
CA PRO A 116 -7.92 12.85 18.48
C PRO A 116 -6.90 13.63 19.32
N GLU A 117 -7.03 13.59 20.65
CA GLU A 117 -6.17 14.32 21.58
C GLU A 117 -4.83 13.63 21.83
N GLN A 118 -4.68 12.35 21.45
CA GLN A 118 -3.38 11.69 21.51
C GLN A 118 -2.45 12.28 20.45
N VAL A 119 -1.24 12.65 20.88
CA VAL A 119 -0.21 13.22 20.00
C VAL A 119 0.89 12.19 19.80
N LEU A 120 1.19 11.89 18.53
CA LEU A 120 2.30 11.05 18.12
C LEU A 120 3.34 11.88 17.37
N ASP A 121 4.58 11.88 17.85
CA ASP A 121 5.72 12.50 17.16
C ASP A 121 6.26 11.55 16.10
N ILE A 122 6.16 11.97 14.84
CA ILE A 122 6.60 11.17 13.69
C ILE A 122 8.10 10.85 13.68
N ALA A 123 8.92 11.66 14.37
CA ALA A 123 10.35 11.46 14.50
C ALA A 123 10.71 10.35 15.52
N THR A 124 9.83 10.06 16.47
CA THR A 124 10.08 9.08 17.52
C THR A 124 9.85 7.66 16.99
N VAL A 125 10.95 6.95 16.72
CA VAL A 125 10.95 5.55 16.26
C VAL A 125 10.90 4.60 17.46
N GLY A 126 9.98 3.63 17.43
CA GLY A 126 9.84 2.62 18.49
C GLY A 126 9.51 3.16 19.89
N GLY A 127 8.95 4.37 19.98
CA GLY A 127 8.68 5.02 21.27
C GLY A 127 7.27 4.81 21.82
N TYR A 128 6.32 4.40 20.97
CA TYR A 128 4.92 4.26 21.35
C TYR A 128 4.51 2.80 21.52
N GLU A 129 3.72 2.51 22.55
CA GLU A 129 3.11 1.19 22.73
C GLU A 129 2.01 1.00 21.67
N PRO A 130 2.06 -0.06 20.85
CA PRO A 130 1.02 -0.37 19.88
C PRO A 130 -0.39 -0.38 20.48
N ALA A 131 -0.54 -0.98 21.66
CA ALA A 131 -1.83 -1.17 22.33
C ALA A 131 -2.51 0.15 22.75
N ASP A 132 -1.77 1.26 22.81
CA ASP A 132 -2.33 2.58 23.14
C ASP A 132 -3.03 3.24 21.93
N PHE A 133 -2.76 2.75 20.71
CA PHE A 133 -3.26 3.35 19.46
C PHE A 133 -4.02 2.35 18.60
N PHE A 134 -3.70 1.07 18.70
CA PHE A 134 -4.20 0.01 17.85
C PHE A 134 -4.62 -1.22 18.65
N ARG A 135 -5.73 -1.83 18.24
CA ARG A 135 -6.20 -3.12 18.75
C ARG A 135 -6.15 -4.16 17.62
N PRO A 136 -5.63 -5.37 17.86
CA PRO A 136 -5.69 -6.45 16.88
C PRO A 136 -7.14 -6.74 16.44
N LEU A 137 -7.32 -7.01 15.16
CA LEU A 137 -8.60 -7.50 14.64
C LEU A 137 -8.82 -8.96 15.03
N ILE A 138 -10.08 -9.30 15.28
CA ILE A 138 -10.53 -10.64 15.65
C ILE A 138 -11.44 -11.14 14.54
N ILE A 139 -11.35 -12.43 14.20
CA ILE A 139 -12.27 -13.02 13.23
C ILE A 139 -13.45 -13.64 13.98
N GLU A 140 -14.65 -13.27 13.56
CA GLU A 140 -15.90 -13.84 14.07
C GLU A 140 -16.62 -14.53 12.91
N ASP A 141 -16.99 -15.80 13.10
CA ASP A 141 -17.68 -16.61 12.08
C ASP A 141 -16.98 -16.61 10.71
N GLY A 142 -15.65 -16.62 10.72
CA GLY A 142 -14.82 -16.63 9.50
C GLY A 142 -14.79 -15.29 8.74
N ALA A 143 -15.20 -14.19 9.37
CA ALA A 143 -15.17 -12.86 8.76
C ALA A 143 -14.58 -11.79 9.69
N LEU A 144 -13.99 -10.77 9.06
CA LEU A 144 -13.65 -9.49 9.69
C LEU A 144 -14.85 -8.55 9.59
N ARG A 145 -15.11 -7.81 10.66
CA ARG A 145 -16.15 -6.78 10.70
C ARG A 145 -15.48 -5.42 10.78
N LEU A 146 -15.59 -4.64 9.71
CA LEU A 146 -15.06 -3.29 9.65
C LEU A 146 -16.21 -2.30 9.80
N GLN A 147 -16.06 -1.32 10.68
CA GLN A 147 -17.04 -0.29 10.92
C GLN A 147 -16.77 0.91 10.00
N ARG A 148 -17.84 1.57 9.58
CA ARG A 148 -17.79 2.83 8.85
C ARG A 148 -16.91 3.85 9.57
N ASP A 149 -16.13 4.60 8.79
CA ASP A 149 -15.31 5.72 9.26
C ASP A 149 -14.28 5.34 10.35
N LYS A 150 -14.01 4.06 10.57
CA LYS A 150 -12.87 3.59 11.37
C LYS A 150 -11.65 3.38 10.50
N PHE A 151 -10.47 3.52 11.10
CA PHE A 151 -9.20 3.30 10.43
C PHE A 151 -8.65 1.91 10.74
N TYR A 152 -8.28 1.18 9.69
CA TYR A 152 -7.74 -0.17 9.78
C TYR A 152 -6.42 -0.28 9.03
N ILE A 153 -5.52 -1.09 9.57
CA ILE A 153 -4.31 -1.56 8.88
C ILE A 153 -4.50 -3.05 8.63
N LEU A 154 -4.68 -3.46 7.39
CA LEU A 154 -4.95 -4.85 6.98
C LEU A 154 -3.77 -5.44 6.21
N SER A 155 -3.71 -6.76 6.07
CA SER A 155 -2.76 -7.44 5.17
C SER A 155 -3.47 -7.99 3.93
N GLY A 156 -2.76 -8.02 2.81
CA GLY A 156 -3.17 -8.73 1.59
C GLY A 156 -2.84 -10.22 1.67
N ALA A 157 -3.59 -11.03 0.93
CA ALA A 157 -3.40 -12.49 0.85
C ALA A 157 -2.37 -12.91 -0.22
N GLU A 158 -2.10 -12.03 -1.19
CA GLU A 158 -1.09 -12.23 -2.21
C GLU A 158 0.22 -11.53 -1.85
N SER A 159 1.33 -12.16 -2.21
CA SER A 159 2.67 -11.58 -2.22
C SER A 159 2.99 -11.06 -3.61
N VAL A 160 3.38 -9.79 -3.71
CA VAL A 160 3.74 -9.17 -4.99
C VAL A 160 5.25 -8.96 -5.06
N ARG A 161 5.84 -9.25 -6.23
CA ARG A 161 7.27 -9.15 -6.50
C ARG A 161 7.52 -8.15 -7.63
N ILE A 162 8.05 -6.98 -7.31
CA ILE A 162 8.36 -5.95 -8.30
C ILE A 162 9.78 -6.19 -8.82
N LEU A 163 9.89 -6.56 -10.11
CA LEU A 163 11.18 -6.69 -10.79
C LEU A 163 11.92 -5.34 -10.80
N PRO A 164 13.27 -5.31 -10.81
CA PRO A 164 14.04 -4.05 -10.89
C PRO A 164 13.76 -3.20 -12.14
N THR A 165 13.15 -3.78 -13.17
CA THR A 165 12.74 -3.08 -14.40
C THR A 165 11.33 -2.49 -14.33
N LEU A 166 10.63 -2.67 -13.21
CA LEU A 166 9.25 -2.26 -13.01
C LEU A 166 9.12 -1.36 -11.80
N ALA A 167 8.13 -0.48 -11.85
CA ALA A 167 7.55 0.14 -10.68
C ALA A 167 6.07 -0.23 -10.63
N SER A 168 5.48 -0.10 -9.45
CA SER A 168 4.03 -0.29 -9.29
C SER A 168 3.46 0.81 -8.41
N GLU A 169 2.16 0.98 -8.50
CA GLU A 169 1.41 1.86 -7.60
C GLU A 169 0.01 1.31 -7.40
N MET A 170 -0.55 1.65 -6.24
CA MET A 170 -1.95 1.39 -5.97
C MET A 170 -2.84 2.36 -6.74
N VAL A 171 -3.90 1.84 -7.33
CA VAL A 171 -4.88 2.62 -8.09
C VAL A 171 -6.27 2.46 -7.48
N PRO A 172 -7.18 3.42 -7.73
CA PRO A 172 -8.58 3.27 -7.33
C PRO A 172 -9.18 1.98 -7.90
N MET A 173 -9.98 1.29 -7.08
CA MET A 173 -10.80 0.16 -7.50
C MET A 173 -12.14 0.65 -8.08
N ASP A 174 -12.74 -0.17 -8.93
CA ASP A 174 -14.12 0.02 -9.38
C ASP A 174 -15.07 -0.03 -8.16
N GLU A 175 -16.00 0.92 -8.08
CA GLU A 175 -16.99 1.04 -6.99
C GLU A 175 -17.84 -0.23 -6.81
N ARG A 176 -18.00 -1.05 -7.86
CA ARG A 176 -18.70 -2.35 -7.81
C ARG A 176 -17.98 -3.41 -6.97
N SER A 177 -16.71 -3.17 -6.64
CA SER A 177 -15.89 -4.09 -5.84
C SER A 177 -16.15 -3.98 -4.32
N GLY A 178 -17.04 -3.06 -3.92
CA GLY A 178 -17.43 -2.79 -2.53
C GLY A 178 -17.07 -1.37 -2.10
N ASP A 179 -17.75 -0.86 -1.08
CA ASP A 179 -17.66 0.54 -0.65
C ASP A 179 -16.54 0.78 0.38
N PHE A 180 -15.32 0.34 0.04
CA PHE A 180 -14.11 0.69 0.75
C PHE A 180 -13.07 1.24 -0.23
N ARG A 181 -12.30 2.24 0.22
CA ARG A 181 -11.10 2.68 -0.48
C ARG A 181 -9.91 2.34 0.40
N SER A 182 -8.83 1.86 -0.21
CA SER A 182 -7.52 2.04 0.41
C SER A 182 -7.21 3.54 0.34
N HIS A 183 -7.14 4.21 1.49
CA HIS A 183 -7.11 5.68 1.55
C HIS A 183 -5.75 6.26 1.19
N TYR A 184 -4.70 5.45 1.31
CA TYR A 184 -3.32 5.86 1.05
C TYR A 184 -2.75 5.04 -0.10
N ALA A 185 -3.17 5.36 -1.33
CA ALA A 185 -2.51 4.88 -2.52
C ALA A 185 -1.01 5.25 -2.46
N GLY A 186 -0.14 4.26 -2.65
CA GLY A 186 1.29 4.40 -2.53
C GLY A 186 2.04 3.75 -3.70
N PHE A 187 3.33 4.05 -3.77
CA PHE A 187 4.26 3.47 -4.73
C PHE A 187 4.89 2.20 -4.18
N LEU A 188 5.09 1.24 -5.07
CA LEU A 188 5.96 0.09 -4.86
C LEU A 188 7.18 0.27 -5.76
N ASP A 189 8.34 0.32 -5.12
CA ASP A 189 9.59 0.62 -5.81
C ASP A 189 10.14 -0.61 -6.54
N PRO A 190 10.99 -0.39 -7.57
CA PRO A 190 11.69 -1.48 -8.22
C PRO A 190 12.47 -2.34 -7.22
N GLY A 191 12.32 -3.66 -7.34
CA GLY A 191 12.96 -4.63 -6.45
C GLY A 191 12.24 -4.88 -5.13
N TRP A 192 11.01 -4.39 -4.92
CA TRP A 192 10.23 -4.70 -3.72
C TRP A 192 9.75 -6.16 -3.74
N GLY A 193 10.14 -6.96 -2.74
CA GLY A 193 9.81 -8.39 -2.65
C GLY A 193 10.60 -9.25 -3.66
N TYR A 194 11.60 -8.67 -4.32
CA TYR A 194 12.45 -9.33 -5.30
C TYR A 194 13.55 -10.17 -4.66
N GLY A 195 13.94 -9.84 -3.42
CA GLY A 195 15.19 -10.34 -2.84
C GLY A 195 16.40 -9.60 -3.40
N LYS A 196 17.58 -9.88 -2.86
CA LYS A 196 18.81 -9.17 -3.26
C LYS A 196 19.23 -9.56 -4.69
N ASP A 197 19.07 -10.82 -5.04
CA ASP A 197 19.55 -11.44 -6.27
C ASP A 197 18.40 -12.10 -7.07
N GLY A 198 17.14 -11.79 -6.75
CA GLY A 198 15.94 -12.31 -7.43
C GLY A 198 15.35 -13.58 -6.82
N GLU A 199 15.83 -13.99 -5.65
CA GLU A 199 15.40 -15.15 -4.90
C GLU A 199 14.02 -14.99 -4.25
N GLY A 200 13.58 -13.75 -4.04
CA GLY A 200 12.33 -13.41 -3.36
C GLY A 200 11.08 -13.92 -4.10
N LYS A 201 10.05 -14.24 -3.31
CA LYS A 201 8.72 -14.67 -3.76
C LYS A 201 7.65 -13.62 -3.49
N GLY A 202 8.06 -12.36 -3.55
CA GLY A 202 7.20 -11.22 -3.26
C GLY A 202 6.99 -10.98 -1.76
N ARG A 203 6.20 -9.97 -1.46
CA ARG A 203 5.85 -9.56 -0.11
C ARG A 203 4.36 -9.21 -0.05
N PRO A 204 3.64 -9.54 1.04
CA PRO A 204 2.27 -9.10 1.20
C PRO A 204 2.17 -7.60 1.24
N PHE A 205 1.07 -7.09 0.69
CA PHE A 205 0.75 -5.69 0.85
C PHE A 205 0.16 -5.43 2.24
N THR A 206 0.57 -4.35 2.91
CA THR A 206 -0.21 -3.87 4.05
C THR A 206 -0.98 -2.64 3.63
N LEU A 207 -2.27 -2.71 3.88
CA LEU A 207 -3.32 -1.85 3.37
C LEU A 207 -3.83 -0.96 4.49
N GLU A 208 -4.14 0.27 4.14
CA GLU A 208 -4.74 1.21 5.05
C GLU A 208 -6.16 1.53 4.59
N VAL A 209 -7.12 0.97 5.31
CA VAL A 209 -8.53 0.91 4.89
C VAL A 209 -9.38 1.72 5.84
N ARG A 210 -10.31 2.49 5.27
CA ARG A 210 -11.37 3.18 6.01
C ARG A 210 -12.68 3.01 5.22
N PRO A 211 -13.60 2.14 5.69
CA PRO A 211 -14.85 1.87 5.00
C PRO A 211 -15.79 3.08 4.97
N PHE A 212 -16.58 3.22 3.90
CA PHE A 212 -17.67 4.20 3.83
C PHE A 212 -18.99 3.68 4.46
N GLU A 213 -19.09 2.37 4.64
CA GLU A 213 -20.18 1.66 5.32
C GLU A 213 -19.64 0.53 6.21
N ASP A 214 -20.49 -0.09 7.02
CA ASP A 214 -20.10 -1.26 7.80
C ASP A 214 -19.94 -2.46 6.86
N LEU A 215 -18.81 -3.17 6.94
CA LEU A 215 -18.43 -4.23 6.03
C LEU A 215 -18.15 -5.54 6.75
N VAL A 216 -18.49 -6.65 6.09
CA VAL A 216 -18.11 -8.00 6.46
C VAL A 216 -17.14 -8.53 5.40
N VAL A 217 -15.86 -8.62 5.76
CA VAL A 217 -14.77 -9.03 4.86
C VAL A 217 -14.45 -10.50 5.10
N ARG A 218 -14.49 -11.31 4.04
CA ARG A 218 -14.12 -12.74 4.06
C ARG A 218 -12.89 -12.98 3.20
N SER A 219 -12.29 -14.15 3.37
CA SER A 219 -11.19 -14.59 2.50
C SER A 219 -11.56 -14.48 1.03
N GLY A 220 -10.65 -13.95 0.21
CA GLY A 220 -10.86 -13.72 -1.21
C GLY A 220 -11.62 -12.42 -1.54
N GLN A 221 -12.06 -11.64 -0.56
CA GLN A 221 -12.65 -10.32 -0.80
C GLN A 221 -11.60 -9.41 -1.45
N PRO A 222 -11.83 -8.89 -2.67
CA PRO A 222 -11.01 -7.85 -3.26
C PRO A 222 -10.86 -6.67 -2.30
N ILE A 223 -9.66 -6.11 -2.16
CA ILE A 223 -9.38 -5.03 -1.21
C ILE A 223 -8.45 -3.93 -1.75
N ALA A 224 -7.63 -4.26 -2.75
CA ALA A 224 -6.77 -3.29 -3.40
C ALA A 224 -6.53 -3.64 -4.86
N LYS A 225 -6.09 -2.66 -5.63
CA LYS A 225 -5.70 -2.84 -7.02
C LYS A 225 -4.40 -2.10 -7.28
N ILE A 226 -3.50 -2.76 -7.98
CA ILE A 226 -2.19 -2.21 -8.32
C ILE A 226 -1.97 -2.25 -9.81
N ARG A 227 -1.33 -1.21 -10.35
CA ARG A 227 -0.86 -1.17 -11.74
C ARG A 227 0.66 -1.27 -11.79
N PHE A 228 1.18 -1.61 -12.97
CA PHE A 228 2.61 -1.74 -13.21
C PHE A 228 3.04 -0.82 -14.35
N GLU A 229 4.26 -0.30 -14.23
CA GLU A 229 4.87 0.62 -15.19
C GLU A 229 6.31 0.19 -15.44
N ARG A 230 6.78 0.33 -16.69
CA ARG A 230 8.17 0.04 -17.03
C ARG A 230 9.07 1.20 -16.62
N MET A 231 10.17 0.87 -15.95
CA MET A 231 11.24 1.81 -15.66
C MET A 231 11.96 2.19 -16.95
N SER A 232 12.48 3.42 -17.02
CA SER A 232 13.34 3.85 -18.14
C SER A 232 14.67 3.09 -18.14
N GLU A 233 15.17 2.72 -16.96
CA GLU A 233 16.38 1.94 -16.73
C GLU A 233 16.29 1.23 -15.38
N ILE A 234 17.14 0.22 -15.17
CA ILE A 234 17.26 -0.45 -13.86
C ILE A 234 17.94 0.55 -12.91
N PRO A 235 17.41 0.79 -11.69
CA PRO A 235 18.04 1.70 -10.75
C PRO A 235 19.37 1.14 -10.25
N ASP A 236 20.33 2.01 -9.95
CA ASP A 236 21.63 1.65 -9.36
C ASP A 236 21.48 0.82 -8.08
N ILE A 237 20.44 1.12 -7.29
CA ILE A 237 20.09 0.43 -6.05
C ILE A 237 18.58 0.20 -6.04
N HIS A 238 18.18 -1.07 -6.11
CA HIS A 238 16.77 -1.45 -5.96
C HIS A 238 16.40 -1.69 -4.49
N TYR A 239 15.09 -1.78 -4.22
CA TYR A 239 14.52 -1.72 -2.87
C TYR A 239 15.13 -2.73 -1.89
N ASP A 240 15.18 -4.01 -2.26
CA ASP A 240 15.65 -5.09 -1.37
C ASP A 240 17.19 -5.16 -1.18
N VAL A 241 17.98 -4.34 -1.89
CA VAL A 241 19.44 -4.18 -1.60
C VAL A 241 19.69 -3.22 -0.45
N LYS A 242 18.79 -2.24 -0.24
CA LYS A 242 18.94 -1.20 0.79
C LYS A 242 18.34 -1.66 2.11
N GLN A 243 18.99 -1.38 3.25
CA GLN A 243 18.32 -1.46 4.55
C GLN A 243 17.09 -0.53 4.59
N SER A 244 15.89 -1.12 4.52
CA SER A 244 14.61 -0.43 4.63
C SER A 244 13.83 -0.97 5.83
N ASN A 245 13.09 -0.09 6.51
CA ASN A 245 12.23 -0.44 7.66
C ASN A 245 11.17 -1.49 7.30
N TYR A 246 10.91 -1.73 6.01
CA TYR A 246 9.90 -2.67 5.52
C TYR A 246 10.49 -3.85 4.72
N LEU A 247 11.81 -4.09 4.80
CA LEU A 247 12.45 -5.26 4.14
C LEU A 247 11.92 -6.60 4.62
N VAL A 248 11.52 -6.69 5.88
CA VAL A 248 10.86 -7.85 6.45
C VAL A 248 9.48 -7.40 6.90
N GLN A 249 8.48 -7.75 6.11
CA GLN A 249 7.08 -7.49 6.38
C GLN A 249 6.34 -8.81 6.26
N PHE A 250 5.98 -9.35 7.41
CA PHE A 250 5.00 -10.41 7.53
C PHE A 250 3.80 -9.79 8.24
N GLY A 251 2.62 -9.88 7.62
CA GLY A 251 1.37 -9.35 8.19
C GLY A 251 1.28 -7.80 8.26
N PRO A 252 0.33 -7.29 9.06
CA PRO A 252 -0.13 -5.90 9.05
C PRO A 252 0.80 -4.96 9.85
N LYS A 253 2.05 -4.81 9.41
CA LYS A 253 3.07 -4.05 10.15
C LYS A 253 2.62 -2.60 10.48
N LEU A 254 2.70 -2.19 11.73
CA LEU A 254 2.41 -0.82 12.14
C LEU A 254 3.49 0.16 11.65
N GLY A 255 3.25 1.47 11.83
CA GLY A 255 4.25 2.51 11.56
C GLY A 255 5.52 2.32 12.39
N LYS A 256 6.67 2.80 11.89
CA LYS A 256 7.98 2.68 12.56
C LYS A 256 8.03 3.33 13.95
N GLN A 257 7.06 4.17 14.28
CA GLN A 257 6.96 4.88 15.56
C GLN A 257 6.56 3.95 16.71
N PHE A 258 5.90 2.85 16.40
CA PHE A 258 5.46 1.86 17.38
C PHE A 258 6.57 0.86 17.69
N LYS A 259 6.61 0.39 18.93
CA LYS A 259 7.46 -0.74 19.32
C LYS A 259 7.10 -1.98 18.50
N THR A 260 8.11 -2.76 18.14
CA THR A 260 7.90 -4.03 17.44
C THR A 260 7.10 -4.97 18.35
N VAL A 261 6.02 -5.53 17.81
CA VAL A 261 5.23 -6.60 18.44
C VAL A 261 5.83 -7.95 18.09
#